data_AF-A0A183SNE4-F1
#
_entry.id   AF-A0A183SNE4-F1
#
_cell.length_a   1.000
_cell.length_b   1.000
_cell.length_c   1.000
_cell.angle_alpha   90.00
_cell.angle_beta   90.00
_cell.angle_gamma   90.00
#
_symmetry.space_group_name_H-M   'P 1'
#
loop_
_entity.id
_entity.type
_entity.pdbx_description
1 polymer ?
#
loop_
_entity_poly.entity_id
_entity_poly.type
_entity_poly.pdbx_seq_one_letter_code
_entity_poly.pdbx_strand_id
1 'polypeptide(L)'
;MKGQFAAAGLNVFNCMWSSVHDFSPNGDGSLNFSYLPHSEKVSDFFLLPQEAVEQHCVPTGDSDPDASSTAAVAVPDLVNLKISFDETCSIVPKTAGSLELAPIEDPMSVLVAVFHHPEVEDNAMALIRQIVKTGKAFLVRTRSAILRPEDIRQIFGDVTHASHAKLGECLSTCFL
;
A
#
# COMPACT_ATOMS: atom_id res chain seq x y z
N MET A 1 1.95 7.71 11.96
CA MET A 1 1.60 6.67 10.96
C MET A 1 2.43 5.39 11.07
N LYS A 2 3.77 5.33 10.85
CA LYS A 2 4.53 4.05 10.98
C LYS A 2 4.28 3.30 12.31
N GLY A 3 4.32 4.02 13.43
CA GLY A 3 4.02 3.44 14.75
C GLY A 3 2.58 2.92 14.91
N GLN A 4 1.61 3.48 14.18
CA GLN A 4 0.22 3.00 14.22
C GLN A 4 0.05 1.69 13.44
N PHE A 5 0.74 1.52 12.30
CA PHE A 5 0.80 0.23 11.59
C PHE A 5 1.38 -0.86 12.49
N ALA A 6 2.52 -0.58 13.13
CA ALA A 6 3.15 -1.51 14.07
C ALA A 6 2.23 -1.86 15.25
N ALA A 7 1.58 -0.87 15.86
CA ALA A 7 0.64 -1.08 16.96
C ALA A 7 -0.59 -1.92 16.55
N ALA A 8 -0.99 -1.84 15.28
CA ALA A 8 -2.07 -2.64 14.71
C ALA A 8 -1.61 -4.04 14.23
N GLY A 9 -0.32 -4.38 14.35
CA GLY A 9 0.23 -5.63 13.81
C GLY A 9 0.22 -5.68 12.28
N LEU A 10 0.18 -4.54 11.60
CA LEU A 10 0.15 -4.43 10.14
C LEU A 10 1.56 -4.13 9.61
N ASN A 11 1.98 -4.90 8.62
CA ASN A 11 3.21 -4.61 7.87
C ASN A 11 2.86 -3.83 6.59
N VAL A 12 3.53 -2.70 6.36
CA VAL A 12 3.26 -1.80 5.22
C VAL A 12 3.59 -2.42 3.87
N PHE A 13 4.41 -3.48 3.84
CA PHE A 13 4.73 -4.26 2.66
C PHE A 13 3.77 -5.43 2.42
N ASN A 14 2.75 -5.62 3.27
CA ASN A 14 1.75 -6.68 3.11
C ASN A 14 0.40 -6.10 2.70
N CYS A 15 0.32 -5.57 1.47
CA CYS A 15 -0.90 -4.99 0.93
C CYS A 15 -1.37 -5.73 -0.35
N MET A 16 -2.53 -6.39 -0.26
CA MET A 16 -3.18 -7.13 -1.36
C MET A 16 -4.51 -6.49 -1.78
N TRP A 17 -4.51 -5.17 -1.98
CA TRP A 17 -5.72 -4.39 -2.26
C TRP A 17 -6.45 -4.81 -3.55
N SER A 18 -5.73 -5.34 -4.53
CA SER A 18 -6.26 -5.72 -5.85
C SER A 18 -6.67 -7.20 -5.98
N SER A 19 -6.77 -7.94 -4.88
CA SER A 19 -7.13 -9.36 -4.88
C SER A 19 -8.55 -9.55 -4.33
N VAL A 20 -9.51 -8.87 -4.95
CA VAL A 20 -10.91 -8.88 -4.51
C VAL A 20 -11.56 -10.22 -4.84
N HIS A 21 -12.23 -10.81 -3.85
CA HIS A 21 -13.06 -12.00 -4.04
C HIS A 21 -14.53 -11.61 -3.94
N ASP A 22 -15.28 -11.84 -5.01
CA ASP A 22 -16.73 -11.62 -5.07
C ASP A 22 -17.45 -12.93 -4.73
N PHE A 23 -18.12 -12.95 -3.57
CA PHE A 23 -18.91 -14.11 -3.12
C PHE A 23 -20.26 -14.23 -3.84
N SER A 24 -20.67 -13.20 -4.59
CA SER A 24 -21.95 -13.13 -5.32
C SER A 24 -21.73 -12.66 -6.75
N PRO A 25 -20.94 -13.39 -7.56
CA PRO A 25 -20.64 -12.97 -8.93
C PRO A 25 -21.93 -12.96 -9.77
N ASN A 26 -22.00 -12.02 -10.70
CA ASN A 26 -23.12 -11.96 -11.63
C ASN A 26 -23.09 -13.18 -12.55
N GLY A 27 -24.25 -13.81 -12.76
CA GLY A 27 -24.37 -15.01 -13.60
C GLY A 27 -24.07 -14.79 -15.08
N ASP A 28 -23.98 -13.52 -15.51
CA ASP A 28 -23.64 -13.10 -16.86
C ASP A 28 -22.13 -12.84 -17.07
N GLY A 29 -21.31 -13.02 -16.03
CA GLY A 29 -19.87 -12.81 -16.07
C GLY A 29 -19.41 -11.35 -15.94
N SER A 30 -20.32 -10.41 -15.71
CA SER A 30 -19.95 -9.03 -15.36
C SER A 30 -19.37 -8.95 -13.94
N LEU A 31 -18.43 -8.03 -13.71
CA LEU A 31 -17.83 -7.80 -12.40
C LEU A 31 -18.65 -6.78 -11.60
N ASN A 32 -18.85 -7.04 -10.30
CA ASN A 32 -19.50 -6.09 -9.37
C ASN A 32 -18.55 -5.01 -8.85
N PHE A 33 -17.28 -5.07 -9.23
CA PHE A 33 -16.26 -4.12 -8.80
C PHE A 33 -15.35 -3.78 -9.98
N SER A 34 -14.70 -2.63 -9.85
CA SER A 34 -13.63 -2.19 -10.75
C SER A 34 -12.54 -1.52 -9.92
N TYR A 35 -11.39 -1.31 -10.54
CA TYR A 35 -10.28 -0.58 -9.93
C TYR A 35 -10.25 0.86 -10.43
N LEU A 36 -9.86 1.78 -9.56
CA LEU A 36 -9.55 3.14 -9.96
C LEU A 36 -8.32 3.14 -10.89
N PRO A 37 -8.33 3.92 -11.98
CA PRO A 37 -7.15 4.09 -12.83
C PRO A 37 -5.93 4.59 -12.04
N HIS A 38 -4.72 4.18 -12.44
CA HIS A 38 -3.48 4.63 -11.79
C HIS A 38 -3.20 6.14 -11.87
N SER A 39 -3.87 6.83 -12.79
CA SER A 39 -3.79 8.28 -13.00
C SER A 39 -4.64 9.11 -12.04
N GLU A 40 -5.59 8.48 -11.35
CA GLU A 40 -6.49 9.15 -10.40
C GLU A 40 -5.71 9.70 -9.20
N LYS A 41 -6.09 10.91 -8.75
CA LYS A 41 -5.46 11.55 -7.58
C LYS A 41 -6.32 11.33 -6.35
N VAL A 42 -5.68 11.04 -5.22
CA VAL A 42 -6.36 10.84 -3.93
C VAL A 42 -7.19 12.07 -3.54
N SER A 43 -6.72 13.29 -3.87
CA SER A 43 -7.42 14.55 -3.64
C SER A 43 -8.77 14.68 -4.35
N ASP A 44 -9.01 13.89 -5.39
CA ASP A 44 -10.26 13.92 -6.14
C ASP A 44 -11.37 13.12 -5.43
N PHE A 45 -10.99 12.28 -4.46
CA PHE A 45 -11.89 11.42 -3.68
C PHE A 45 -11.97 11.81 -2.20
N PHE A 46 -10.90 12.40 -1.66
CA PHE A 46 -10.78 12.73 -0.25
C PHE A 46 -10.29 14.16 -0.05
N LEU A 47 -10.85 14.84 0.94
CA LEU A 47 -10.41 16.15 1.39
C LEU A 47 -9.47 16.01 2.58
N LEU A 48 -8.48 16.90 2.65
CA LEU A 48 -7.71 17.08 3.89
C LEU A 48 -8.60 17.73 4.96
N PRO A 49 -8.34 17.51 6.26
CA PRO A 49 -9.15 18.11 7.33
C PRO A 49 -9.26 19.63 7.23
N GLN A 50 -8.20 20.32 6.80
CA GLN A 50 -8.22 21.78 6.61
C GLN A 50 -9.20 22.20 5.51
N GLU A 51 -9.18 21.48 4.37
CA GLU A 51 -10.08 21.72 3.23
C GLU A 51 -11.53 21.39 3.58
N ALA A 52 -11.77 20.33 4.36
CA ALA A 52 -13.10 19.94 4.79
C ALA A 52 -13.77 20.98 5.73
N VAL A 53 -12.98 21.67 6.56
CA VAL A 53 -13.45 22.78 7.40
C VAL A 53 -13.83 23.98 6.55
N GLU A 54 -13.00 24.33 5.56
CA GLU A 54 -13.23 25.46 4.66
C GLU A 54 -14.47 25.26 3.77
N GLN A 55 -14.73 24.02 3.33
CA GLN A 55 -15.86 23.69 2.45
C GLN A 55 -17.20 23.49 3.18
N HIS A 56 -17.26 23.72 4.50
CA HIS A 56 -18.46 23.48 5.31
C HIS A 56 -19.08 22.09 5.13
N CYS A 57 -18.27 21.07 4.79
CA CYS A 57 -18.70 19.67 4.73
C CYS A 57 -18.90 19.06 6.12
N VAL A 58 -18.63 19.84 7.17
CA VAL A 58 -18.94 19.49 8.56
C VAL A 58 -20.44 19.73 8.77
N PRO A 59 -21.19 18.80 9.36
CA PRO A 59 -22.55 19.08 9.80
C PRO A 59 -22.49 20.26 10.80
N THR A 60 -22.83 21.46 10.35
CA THR A 60 -23.25 22.54 11.24
C THR A 60 -24.51 22.02 11.90
N GLY A 61 -24.49 21.81 13.22
CA GLY A 61 -25.48 21.07 14.02
C GLY A 61 -26.90 21.64 14.05
N ASP A 62 -27.43 22.12 12.93
CA ASP A 62 -28.76 22.75 12.82
C ASP A 62 -29.88 21.74 12.52
N SER A 63 -29.56 20.44 12.42
CA SER A 63 -30.55 19.40 12.05
C SER A 63 -30.39 18.08 12.82
N ASP A 64 -30.20 18.12 14.14
CA ASP A 64 -30.70 17.12 15.10
C ASP A 64 -30.00 17.30 16.48
N PRO A 65 -30.73 17.54 17.58
CA PRO A 65 -30.14 17.78 18.89
C PRO A 65 -29.45 16.56 19.52
N ASP A 66 -29.66 15.35 18.99
CA ASP A 66 -29.09 14.09 19.53
C ASP A 66 -27.98 13.46 18.66
N ALA A 67 -27.69 14.00 17.46
CA ALA A 67 -26.70 13.42 16.53
C ALA A 67 -25.37 14.19 16.46
N SER A 68 -25.28 15.36 17.09
CA SER A 68 -24.24 16.38 16.78
C SER A 68 -22.97 16.36 17.66
N SER A 69 -22.81 15.48 18.65
CA SER A 69 -21.76 15.73 19.65
C SER A 69 -20.34 15.21 19.32
N THR A 70 -20.16 14.30 18.36
CA THR A 70 -18.83 13.68 18.12
C THR A 70 -18.19 14.02 16.78
N ALA A 71 -18.96 14.17 15.70
CA ALA A 71 -18.41 14.47 14.38
C ALA A 71 -18.01 15.95 14.22
N ALA A 72 -18.81 16.89 14.76
CA ALA A 72 -18.54 18.32 14.67
C ALA A 72 -17.35 18.77 15.56
N VAL A 73 -17.00 17.99 16.59
CA VAL A 73 -15.92 18.30 17.54
C VAL A 73 -14.57 17.75 17.07
N ALA A 74 -14.54 16.71 16.24
CA ALA A 74 -13.29 16.04 15.86
C ALA A 74 -12.50 16.75 14.75
N VAL A 75 -13.17 17.43 13.80
CA VAL A 75 -12.50 18.04 12.64
C VAL A 75 -11.50 19.14 13.03
N PRO A 76 -11.79 20.05 13.99
CA PRO A 76 -10.82 21.04 14.47
C PRO A 76 -9.56 20.42 15.07
N ASP A 77 -9.64 19.25 15.73
CA ASP A 77 -8.46 18.59 16.30
C ASP A 77 -7.59 17.94 15.22
N LEU A 78 -8.19 17.56 14.08
CA LEU A 78 -7.51 16.92 12.96
C LEU A 78 -6.72 17.92 12.09
N VAL A 79 -7.01 19.22 12.15
CA VAL A 79 -6.32 20.24 11.31
C VAL A 79 -4.82 20.37 11.63
N ASN A 80 -4.42 19.99 12.85
CA ASN A 80 -3.03 20.02 13.31
C ASN A 80 -2.23 18.79 12.86
N LEU A 81 -2.88 17.78 12.29
CA LEU A 81 -2.21 16.61 11.75
C LEU A 81 -1.55 16.95 10.42
N LYS A 82 -0.24 16.63 10.32
CA LYS A 82 0.49 16.70 9.04
C LYS A 82 0.10 15.50 8.18
N ILE A 83 -0.89 15.70 7.32
CA ILE A 83 -1.37 14.70 6.36
C ILE A 83 -0.90 15.14 4.97
N SER A 84 -0.49 14.18 4.15
CA SER A 84 -0.09 14.41 2.76
C SER A 84 -0.68 13.31 1.89
N PHE A 85 -1.22 13.72 0.74
CA PHE A 85 -1.64 12.82 -0.34
C PHE A 85 -0.54 12.63 -1.40
N ASP A 86 0.65 13.19 -1.17
CA ASP A 86 1.81 12.96 -2.03
C ASP A 86 2.24 11.48 -1.95
N GLU A 87 2.25 10.82 -3.11
CA GLU A 87 2.67 9.44 -3.29
C GLU A 87 4.08 9.19 -2.75
N THR A 88 5.00 10.16 -2.90
CA THR A 88 6.38 10.03 -2.42
C THR A 88 6.46 10.03 -0.90
N CYS A 89 5.46 10.59 -0.22
CA CYS A 89 5.34 10.61 1.23
C CYS A 89 4.57 9.41 1.78
N SER A 90 3.99 8.57 0.91
CA SER A 90 3.24 7.39 1.34
C SER A 90 4.13 6.43 2.14
N ILE A 91 3.56 5.91 3.22
CA ILE A 91 4.19 4.90 4.08
C ILE A 91 3.99 3.50 3.51
N VAL A 92 2.90 3.28 2.78
CA VAL A 92 2.65 2.04 2.05
C VAL A 92 3.19 2.22 0.64
N PRO A 93 4.09 1.34 0.13
CA PRO A 93 4.54 1.42 -1.25
C PRO A 93 3.35 1.30 -2.21
N LYS A 94 3.27 2.19 -3.20
CA LYS A 94 2.23 2.08 -4.24
C LYS A 94 2.53 0.88 -5.13
N THR A 95 1.61 -0.07 -5.18
CA THR A 95 1.73 -1.29 -6.00
C THR A 95 0.69 -1.29 -7.12
N ALA A 96 1.04 -1.85 -8.27
CA ALA A 96 0.13 -2.07 -9.38
C ALA A 96 -0.88 -3.20 -9.10
N GLY A 97 -0.49 -4.17 -8.26
CA GLY A 97 -1.34 -5.28 -7.89
C GLY A 97 -1.69 -6.14 -9.11
N SER A 98 -2.98 -6.19 -9.44
CA SER A 98 -3.55 -6.97 -10.55
C SER A 98 -4.13 -6.07 -11.64
N LEU A 99 -3.85 -4.77 -11.61
CA LEU A 99 -4.27 -3.87 -12.67
C LEU A 99 -3.48 -4.18 -13.94
N GLU A 100 -4.16 -4.05 -15.09
CA GLU A 100 -3.48 -4.06 -16.37
C GLU A 100 -2.54 -2.85 -16.43
N LEU A 101 -1.25 -3.15 -16.48
CA LEU A 101 -0.23 -2.17 -16.78
C LEU A 101 -0.28 -1.87 -18.29
N ALA A 102 0.07 -0.63 -18.67
CA ALA A 102 0.21 -0.28 -20.08
C ALA A 102 1.11 -1.31 -20.79
N PRO A 103 0.88 -1.62 -22.08
CA PRO A 103 1.65 -2.64 -22.79
C PRO A 103 3.16 -2.38 -22.63
N ILE A 104 3.85 -3.27 -21.93
CA ILE A 104 5.30 -3.22 -21.78
C ILE A 104 5.90 -4.03 -22.91
N GLU A 105 6.79 -3.41 -23.68
CA GLU A 105 7.56 -4.09 -24.72
C GLU A 105 8.56 -5.05 -24.03
N ASP A 106 8.43 -6.36 -24.27
CA ASP A 106 9.21 -7.44 -23.65
C ASP A 106 9.19 -7.42 -22.09
N PRO A 107 8.05 -7.75 -21.46
CA PRO A 107 7.90 -7.64 -20.02
C PRO A 107 8.81 -8.65 -19.29
N MET A 108 9.70 -8.16 -18.43
CA MET A 108 10.57 -8.99 -17.60
C MET A 108 10.23 -8.81 -16.12
N SER A 109 9.74 -9.88 -15.48
CA SER A 109 9.50 -9.86 -14.05
C SER A 109 10.80 -10.00 -13.26
N VAL A 110 11.02 -9.10 -12.29
CA VAL A 110 12.19 -9.14 -11.41
C VAL A 110 11.73 -9.29 -9.97
N LEU A 111 12.13 -10.41 -9.33
CA LEU A 111 11.98 -10.60 -7.90
C LEU A 111 13.24 -10.15 -7.18
N VAL A 112 13.08 -9.20 -6.27
CA VAL A 112 14.14 -8.80 -5.32
C VAL A 112 13.71 -9.25 -3.93
N ALA A 113 14.58 -9.98 -3.24
CA ALA A 113 14.39 -10.35 -1.85
C ALA A 113 15.52 -9.78 -0.99
N VAL A 114 15.12 -9.13 0.09
CA VAL A 114 16.02 -8.52 1.08
C VAL A 114 15.85 -9.30 2.38
N PHE A 115 16.95 -9.83 2.89
CA PHE A 115 16.97 -10.56 4.15
C PHE A 115 16.88 -9.60 5.35
N HIS A 116 16.57 -10.15 6.50
CA HIS A 116 16.39 -9.39 7.74
C HIS A 116 17.59 -8.49 8.04
N HIS A 117 17.29 -7.22 8.29
CA HIS A 117 18.21 -6.19 8.76
C HIS A 117 17.38 -5.15 9.53
N PRO A 118 17.90 -4.48 10.58
CA PRO A 118 17.15 -3.48 11.34
C PRO A 118 16.56 -2.34 10.48
N GLU A 119 17.25 -1.99 9.40
CA GLU A 119 16.85 -0.93 8.46
C GLU A 119 16.23 -1.48 7.16
N VAL A 120 15.84 -2.76 7.11
CA VAL A 120 15.39 -3.42 5.87
C VAL A 120 14.22 -2.71 5.22
N GLU A 121 13.27 -2.22 6.02
CA GLU A 121 12.07 -1.53 5.53
C GLU A 121 12.41 -0.18 4.89
N ASP A 122 13.28 0.60 5.53
CA ASP A 122 13.72 1.89 5.02
C ASP A 122 14.57 1.73 3.75
N ASN A 123 15.45 0.74 3.73
CA ASN A 123 16.28 0.42 2.58
C ASN A 123 15.43 -0.11 1.40
N ALA A 124 14.43 -0.96 1.67
CA ALA A 124 13.51 -1.46 0.65
C ALA A 124 12.66 -0.33 0.07
N MET A 125 12.15 0.58 0.91
CA MET A 125 11.39 1.75 0.43
C MET A 125 12.28 2.67 -0.41
N ALA A 126 13.53 2.90 -0.01
CA ALA A 126 14.48 3.69 -0.79
C ALA A 126 14.77 3.05 -2.16
N LEU A 127 15.01 1.74 -2.19
CA LEU A 127 15.21 0.96 -3.41
C LEU A 127 14.00 1.04 -4.34
N ILE A 128 12.79 0.80 -3.82
CA ILE A 128 11.53 0.91 -4.56
C ILE A 128 11.41 2.30 -5.20
N ARG A 129 11.61 3.37 -4.43
CA ARG A 129 11.50 4.74 -4.92
C ARG A 129 12.53 5.03 -6.02
N GLN A 130 13.76 4.52 -5.88
CA GLN A 130 14.78 4.67 -6.91
C GLN A 130 14.40 3.96 -8.21
N ILE A 131 13.92 2.72 -8.13
CA ILE A 131 13.51 1.94 -9.29
C ILE A 131 12.30 2.58 -9.99
N VAL A 132 11.24 2.90 -9.23
CA VAL A 132 10.02 3.52 -9.78
C VAL A 132 10.33 4.88 -10.41
N LYS A 133 11.23 5.68 -9.81
CA LYS A 133 11.65 6.98 -10.37
C LYS A 133 12.31 6.86 -11.75
N THR A 134 12.84 5.70 -12.13
CA THR A 134 13.38 5.51 -13.49
C THR A 134 12.28 5.53 -14.57
N GLY A 135 11.03 5.27 -14.19
CA GLY A 135 9.90 5.14 -15.12
C GLY A 135 9.96 3.89 -16.01
N LYS A 136 10.92 2.99 -15.77
CA LYS A 136 11.15 1.78 -16.59
C LYS A 136 10.61 0.49 -15.99
N ALA A 137 10.17 0.54 -14.74
CA ALA A 137 9.65 -0.60 -14.01
C ALA A 137 8.54 -0.15 -13.06
N PHE A 138 7.54 -1.00 -12.90
CA PHE A 138 6.41 -0.80 -12.03
C PHE A 138 6.49 -1.81 -10.88
N LEU A 139 6.25 -1.34 -9.66
CA LEU A 139 6.19 -2.23 -8.51
C LEU A 139 4.86 -2.99 -8.55
N VAL A 140 4.88 -4.29 -8.82
CA VAL A 140 3.68 -5.13 -8.89
C VAL A 140 3.19 -5.49 -7.50
N ARG A 141 4.10 -5.94 -6.64
CA ARG A 141 3.74 -6.43 -5.30
C ARG A 141 4.91 -6.37 -4.34
N THR A 142 4.59 -6.21 -3.07
CA THR A 142 5.50 -6.36 -1.95
C THR A 142 4.98 -7.43 -1.00
N ARG A 143 5.88 -8.06 -0.23
CA ARG A 143 5.50 -8.99 0.84
C ARG A 143 6.64 -9.13 1.86
N SER A 144 6.35 -8.91 3.14
CA SER A 144 7.19 -9.32 4.26
C SER A 144 6.68 -10.64 4.83
N ALA A 145 7.54 -11.66 4.90
CA ALA A 145 7.19 -12.95 5.46
C ALA A 145 8.41 -13.67 6.04
N ILE A 146 8.19 -14.47 7.09
CA ILE A 146 9.16 -15.47 7.52
C ILE A 146 9.16 -16.60 6.47
N LEU A 147 10.30 -16.81 5.83
CA LEU A 147 10.49 -17.87 4.85
C LEU A 147 11.34 -18.98 5.47
N ARG A 148 10.99 -20.24 5.19
CA ARG A 148 11.81 -21.37 5.63
C ARG A 148 13.04 -21.50 4.73
N PRO A 149 14.14 -22.08 5.21
CA PRO A 149 15.32 -22.35 4.38
C PRO A 149 14.99 -23.16 3.11
N GLU A 150 13.99 -24.04 3.16
CA GLU A 150 13.50 -24.82 2.02
C GLU A 150 12.83 -23.92 0.97
N ASP A 151 12.04 -22.94 1.42
CA ASP A 151 11.35 -21.99 0.54
C ASP A 151 12.40 -21.11 -0.18
N ILE A 152 13.43 -20.65 0.53
CA ILE A 152 14.55 -19.88 -0.06
C ILE A 152 15.35 -20.71 -1.07
N ARG A 153 15.62 -21.98 -0.78
CA ARG A 153 16.27 -22.89 -1.74
C ARG A 153 15.42 -23.10 -2.99
N GLN A 154 14.11 -23.21 -2.84
CA GLN A 154 13.21 -23.36 -3.97
C GLN A 154 13.17 -22.10 -4.86
N ILE A 155 13.20 -20.91 -4.25
CA ILE A 155 13.10 -19.64 -4.97
C ILE A 155 14.45 -19.27 -5.64
N PHE A 156 15.56 -19.41 -4.91
CA PHE A 156 16.87 -18.88 -5.35
C PHE A 156 17.89 -19.95 -5.74
N GLY A 157 17.61 -21.24 -5.50
CA GLY A 157 18.50 -22.35 -5.87
C GLY A 157 19.78 -22.49 -5.03
N ASP A 158 20.03 -21.60 -4.07
CA ASP A 158 21.27 -21.56 -3.28
C ASP A 158 21.07 -21.88 -1.79
N VAL A 159 21.96 -22.72 -1.26
CA VAL A 159 22.04 -23.15 0.15
C VAL A 159 22.60 -22.05 1.05
N THR A 160 23.47 -21.17 0.53
CA THR A 160 24.10 -20.09 1.31
C THR A 160 23.04 -19.08 1.75
N HIS A 161 22.18 -18.65 0.82
CA HIS A 161 21.06 -17.76 1.09
C HIS A 161 20.03 -18.38 2.04
N ALA A 162 19.86 -19.70 2.00
CA ALA A 162 18.93 -20.42 2.87
C ALA A 162 19.28 -20.29 4.37
N SER A 163 20.56 -20.06 4.69
CA SER A 163 20.97 -19.82 6.09
C SER A 163 20.47 -18.48 6.62
N HIS A 164 20.37 -17.45 5.77
CA HIS A 164 19.91 -16.11 6.14
C HIS A 164 18.40 -16.06 6.42
N ALA A 165 17.64 -17.05 5.96
CA ALA A 165 16.22 -17.20 6.30
C ALA A 165 15.97 -17.27 7.83
N LYS A 166 16.99 -17.71 8.60
CA LYS A 166 16.92 -17.81 10.06
C LYS A 166 17.08 -16.47 10.77
N LEU A 167 17.49 -15.41 10.07
CA LEU A 167 17.75 -14.11 10.67
C LEU A 167 16.46 -13.34 10.97
N GLY A 168 15.35 -13.66 10.30
CA GLY A 168 14.06 -13.03 10.54
C GLY A 168 13.21 -13.00 9.27
N GLU A 169 12.30 -12.04 9.21
CA GLU A 169 11.46 -11.82 8.03
C GLU A 169 12.30 -11.46 6.80
N CYS A 170 11.87 -11.98 5.66
CA CYS A 170 12.36 -11.61 4.35
C CYS A 170 11.34 -10.70 3.67
N LEU A 171 11.81 -9.55 3.20
CA LEU A 171 11.02 -8.61 2.42
C LEU A 171 11.25 -8.87 0.95
N SER A 172 10.19 -9.16 0.22
CA SER A 172 10.21 -9.40 -1.21
C SER A 172 9.46 -8.32 -1.97
N THR A 173 10.00 -7.92 -3.12
CA THR A 173 9.41 -6.94 -4.03
C THR A 173 9.46 -7.51 -5.44
N CYS A 174 8.33 -7.47 -6.15
CA CYS A 174 8.22 -7.91 -7.52
C CYS A 174 8.02 -6.69 -8.43
N PHE A 175 8.90 -6.53 -9.41
CA PHE A 175 8.81 -5.49 -10.43
C PHE A 175 8.48 -6.11 -11.79
N LEU A 176 7.82 -5.32 -12.64
CA LEU A 176 7.56 -5.61 -14.05
C LEU A 176 8.00 -4.42 -14.91
#